data_AF-G2TK05-F1
#
_entry.id   AF-G2TK05-F1
#
_cell.length_a   1.000
_cell.length_b   1.000
_cell.length_c   1.000
_cell.angle_alpha   90.00
_cell.angle_beta   90.00
_cell.angle_gamma   90.00
#
_symmetry.space_group_name_H-M   'P 1'
#
loop_
_entity.id
_entity.type
_entity.pdbx_description
1 polymer ?
#
loop_
_entity_poly.entity_id
_entity_poly.type
_entity_poly.pdbx_seq_one_letter_code
_entity_poly.pdbx_strand_id
1 'polypeptide(L)'
;MVEKLAELLRVLENIHSNVNVLTKEDFNEQYDNLKDFQALIKELEKVISDFKKVNPNDENKVEQYLLEFHRILTTFEWHFSEISDINTKILKNYKDRIEGNTKEI
;
A
#
# COMPACT_ATOMS: atom_id res chain seq x y z
N MET A 1 -10.69 -4.78 -1.06
CA MET A 1 -9.44 -4.22 -0.49
C MET A 1 -9.15 -2.82 -1.02
N VAL A 2 -9.06 -2.62 -2.35
CA VAL A 2 -8.84 -1.30 -2.99
C VAL A 2 -9.74 -0.20 -2.41
N GLU A 3 -11.05 -0.44 -2.34
CA GLU A 3 -12.02 0.54 -1.78
C GLU A 3 -11.71 0.92 -0.32
N LYS A 4 -11.20 -0.02 0.48
CA LYS A 4 -10.84 0.22 1.87
C LYS A 4 -9.55 1.03 2.01
N LEU A 5 -8.60 0.82 1.10
CA LEU A 5 -7.41 1.65 1.04
C LEU A 5 -7.74 3.06 0.53
N ALA A 6 -8.66 3.20 -0.44
CA ALA A 6 -9.15 4.51 -0.88
C ALA A 6 -9.89 5.25 0.24
N GLU A 7 -10.71 4.55 1.03
CA GLU A 7 -11.37 5.10 2.21
C GLU A 7 -10.35 5.57 3.26
N LEU A 8 -9.31 4.77 3.53
CA LEU A 8 -8.20 5.16 4.41
C LEU A 8 -7.47 6.41 3.89
N LEU A 9 -7.13 6.48 2.60
CA LEU A 9 -6.48 7.64 2.00
C LEU A 9 -7.32 8.91 2.16
N ARG A 10 -8.65 8.84 1.97
CA ARG A 10 -9.56 9.97 2.23
C ARG A 10 -9.54 10.41 3.70
N VAL A 11 -9.49 9.46 4.63
CA VAL A 11 -9.37 9.79 6.07
C VAL A 11 -8.05 10.51 6.34
N LEU A 12 -6.93 10.00 5.80
CA LEU A 12 -5.61 10.61 5.95
C LEU A 12 -5.55 12.00 5.30
N GLU A 13 -6.13 12.18 4.11
CA GLU A 13 -6.25 13.45 3.41
C GLU A 13 -7.07 14.45 4.25
N ASN A 14 -8.21 14.04 4.81
CA ASN A 14 -9.00 14.93 5.68
C ASN A 14 -8.26 15.32 6.97
N ILE A 15 -7.44 14.44 7.54
CA ILE A 15 -6.69 14.71 8.77
C ILE A 15 -5.45 15.58 8.48
N HIS A 16 -4.87 15.48 7.28
CA HIS A 16 -3.66 16.21 6.90
C HIS A 16 -3.87 17.73 6.85
N SER A 17 -5.11 18.18 6.66
CA SER A 17 -5.43 19.60 6.42
C SER A 17 -5.12 20.45 7.65
N ASN A 18 -4.99 19.79 8.79
CA ASN A 18 -4.63 20.40 10.06
C ASN A 18 -3.10 20.57 10.23
N VAL A 19 -2.27 19.80 9.52
CA VAL A 19 -0.81 19.76 9.70
C VAL A 19 -0.01 20.19 8.46
N ASN A 20 -0.62 20.16 7.26
CA ASN A 20 -0.10 20.72 6.01
C ASN A 20 1.33 20.25 5.60
N VAL A 21 1.70 19.01 5.96
CA VAL A 21 3.02 18.42 5.67
C VAL A 21 3.11 17.67 4.35
N LEU A 22 1.96 17.34 3.76
CA LEU A 22 1.86 16.63 2.49
C LEU A 22 1.11 17.50 1.49
N THR A 23 1.49 17.37 0.23
CA THR A 23 0.83 18.03 -0.89
C THR A 23 -0.36 17.19 -1.37
N LYS A 24 -1.23 17.79 -2.18
CA LYS A 24 -2.26 17.03 -2.90
C LYS A 24 -1.65 15.99 -3.85
N GLU A 25 -0.47 16.27 -4.39
CA GLU A 25 0.21 15.38 -5.31
C GLU A 25 0.65 14.08 -4.62
N ASP A 26 1.13 14.17 -3.37
CA ASP A 26 1.46 12.99 -2.57
C ASP A 26 0.25 12.05 -2.42
N PHE A 27 -0.97 12.58 -2.35
CA PHE A 27 -2.20 11.76 -2.29
C PHE A 27 -2.64 11.26 -3.67
N ASN A 28 -2.53 12.09 -4.71
CA ASN A 28 -2.83 11.69 -6.08
C ASN A 28 -1.99 10.47 -6.49
N GLU A 29 -0.69 10.49 -6.18
CA GLU A 29 0.22 9.36 -6.41
C GLU A 29 -0.30 8.08 -5.74
N GLN A 30 -0.76 8.17 -4.49
CA GLN A 30 -1.29 6.99 -3.82
C GLN A 30 -2.63 6.50 -4.40
N TYR A 31 -3.50 7.40 -4.87
CA TYR A 31 -4.71 7.00 -5.59
C TYR A 31 -4.39 6.35 -6.95
N ASP A 32 -3.34 6.77 -7.63
CA ASP A 32 -2.85 6.12 -8.85
C ASP A 32 -2.23 4.76 -8.53
N ASN A 33 -1.43 4.65 -7.47
CA ASN A 33 -0.90 3.38 -6.97
C ASN A 33 -2.01 2.36 -6.62
N LEU A 34 -3.22 2.82 -6.23
CA LEU A 34 -4.36 1.92 -6.03
C LEU A 34 -4.86 1.25 -7.32
N LYS A 35 -4.67 1.89 -8.48
CA LYS A 35 -5.00 1.28 -9.79
C LYS A 35 -4.01 0.16 -10.09
N ASP A 36 -2.73 0.39 -9.83
CA ASP A 36 -1.68 -0.62 -9.99
C ASP A 36 -1.89 -1.78 -9.02
N PHE A 37 -2.23 -1.49 -7.76
CA PHE A 37 -2.61 -2.51 -6.78
C PHE A 37 -3.83 -3.33 -7.23
N GLN A 38 -4.83 -2.70 -7.86
CA GLN A 38 -5.98 -3.42 -8.43
C GLN A 38 -5.57 -4.34 -9.59
N ALA A 39 -4.66 -3.90 -10.45
CA ALA A 39 -4.11 -4.73 -11.51
C ALA A 39 -3.34 -5.92 -10.94
N LEU A 40 -2.54 -5.70 -9.90
CA LEU A 40 -1.78 -6.74 -9.20
C LEU A 40 -2.67 -7.80 -8.54
N ILE A 41 -3.85 -7.44 -8.00
CA ILE A 41 -4.85 -8.41 -7.52
C ILE A 41 -5.29 -9.35 -8.65
N LYS A 42 -5.63 -8.79 -9.81
CA LYS A 42 -6.06 -9.59 -10.97
C LYS A 42 -4.93 -10.48 -11.49
N GLU A 43 -3.70 -9.97 -11.43
CA GLU A 43 -2.51 -10.75 -11.76
C GLU A 43 -2.34 -11.94 -10.81
N LEU A 44 -2.45 -11.73 -9.49
CA LEU A 44 -2.41 -12.81 -8.51
C LEU A 44 -3.50 -13.87 -8.77
N GLU A 45 -4.74 -13.44 -8.99
CA GLU A 45 -5.86 -14.32 -9.30
C GLU A 45 -5.56 -15.21 -10.51
N LYS A 46 -4.98 -14.63 -11.57
CA LYS A 46 -4.55 -15.34 -12.76
C LYS A 46 -3.44 -16.34 -12.45
N VAL A 47 -2.37 -15.93 -11.78
CA VAL A 47 -1.24 -16.80 -11.44
C VAL A 47 -1.69 -17.98 -10.58
N ILE A 48 -2.57 -17.75 -9.59
CA ILE A 48 -3.17 -18.83 -8.79
C ILE A 48 -4.01 -19.78 -9.66
N SER A 49 -4.85 -19.23 -10.54
CA SER A 49 -5.69 -20.02 -11.44
C SER A 49 -4.85 -20.89 -12.38
N ASP A 50 -3.74 -20.37 -12.89
CA ASP A 50 -2.84 -21.13 -13.76
C ASP A 50 -2.02 -22.17 -12.99
N PHE A 51 -1.57 -21.84 -11.77
CA PHE A 51 -0.87 -22.79 -10.90
C PHE A 51 -1.72 -24.01 -10.54
N LYS A 52 -3.04 -23.85 -10.35
CA LYS A 52 -3.96 -24.98 -10.08
C LYS A 52 -3.96 -26.06 -11.18
N LYS A 53 -3.46 -25.75 -12.37
CA LYS A 53 -3.35 -26.66 -13.52
C LYS A 53 -1.96 -27.32 -13.60
N VAL A 54 -1.01 -26.91 -12.76
CA VAL A 54 0.36 -27.42 -12.73
C VAL A 54 0.40 -28.75 -11.98
N ASN A 55 1.16 -29.71 -12.52
CA ASN A 55 1.47 -30.95 -11.81
C ASN A 55 2.42 -30.63 -10.64
N PRO A 56 2.06 -30.95 -9.38
CA PRO A 56 2.92 -30.67 -8.22
C PRO A 56 4.29 -31.37 -8.27
N ASN A 57 4.43 -32.43 -9.08
CA ASN A 57 5.71 -33.14 -9.26
C ASN A 57 6.57 -32.54 -10.39
N ASP A 58 6.09 -31.51 -11.09
CA ASP A 58 6.88 -30.75 -12.06
C ASP A 58 7.64 -29.64 -11.32
N GLU A 59 8.76 -30.02 -10.69
CA GLU A 59 9.54 -29.17 -9.79
C GLU A 59 9.92 -27.82 -10.43
N ASN A 60 10.30 -27.83 -11.71
CA ASN A 60 10.65 -26.62 -12.46
C ASN A 60 9.47 -25.65 -12.59
N LYS A 61 8.27 -26.15 -12.91
CA LYS A 61 7.09 -25.29 -12.95
C LYS A 61 6.70 -24.81 -11.57
N VAL A 62 6.77 -25.68 -10.56
CA VAL A 62 6.47 -25.28 -9.18
C VAL A 62 7.38 -24.14 -8.74
N GLU A 63 8.69 -24.25 -8.96
CA GLU A 63 9.66 -23.19 -8.65
C GLU A 63 9.32 -21.87 -9.35
N GLN A 64 9.01 -21.90 -10.65
CA GLN A 64 8.63 -20.70 -11.42
C GLN A 64 7.42 -19.98 -10.80
N TYR A 65 6.37 -20.72 -10.43
CA TYR A 65 5.19 -20.11 -9.82
C TYR A 65 5.47 -19.61 -8.40
N LEU A 66 6.32 -20.28 -7.63
CA LEU A 66 6.74 -19.79 -6.31
C LEU A 66 7.47 -18.45 -6.41
N LEU A 67 8.33 -18.27 -7.42
CA LEU A 67 8.99 -17.00 -7.71
C LEU A 67 7.98 -15.91 -8.10
N GLU A 68 7.00 -16.23 -8.94
CA GLU A 68 5.94 -15.28 -9.31
C GLU A 68 5.08 -14.87 -8.12
N PHE A 69 4.69 -15.83 -7.25
CA PHE A 69 3.97 -15.50 -6.02
C PHE A 69 4.80 -14.59 -5.13
N HIS A 70 6.09 -14.88 -4.95
CA HIS A 70 6.97 -14.04 -4.15
C HIS A 70 7.06 -12.62 -4.70
N ARG A 71 7.25 -12.47 -6.02
CA ARG A 71 7.27 -11.15 -6.68
C ARG A 71 6.01 -10.35 -6.37
N ILE A 72 4.84 -10.96 -6.58
CA ILE A 72 3.54 -10.31 -6.37
C ILE A 72 3.34 -9.91 -4.90
N LEU A 73 3.70 -10.79 -3.96
CA LEU A 73 3.60 -10.51 -2.53
C LEU A 73 4.49 -9.33 -2.12
N THR A 74 5.74 -9.30 -2.58
CA THR A 74 6.66 -8.18 -2.32
C THR A 74 6.14 -6.87 -2.92
N THR A 75 5.51 -6.91 -4.10
CA THR A 75 4.88 -5.70 -4.67
C THR A 75 3.64 -5.26 -3.86
N PHE A 76 2.86 -6.20 -3.32
CA PHE A 76 1.78 -5.83 -2.38
C PHE A 76 2.33 -5.15 -1.12
N GLU A 77 3.38 -5.70 -0.54
CA GLU A 77 4.07 -5.09 0.62
C GLU A 77 4.49 -3.65 0.33
N TRP A 78 5.04 -3.40 -0.86
CA TRP A 78 5.42 -2.05 -1.29
C TRP A 78 4.22 -1.09 -1.33
N HIS A 79 3.08 -1.49 -1.91
CA HIS A 79 1.88 -0.64 -1.91
C HIS A 79 1.38 -0.31 -0.49
N PHE A 80 1.48 -1.25 0.45
CA PHE A 80 1.11 -0.99 1.85
C PHE A 80 2.12 -0.08 2.55
N SER A 81 3.42 -0.20 2.25
CA SER A 81 4.43 0.69 2.83
C SER A 81 4.24 2.13 2.41
N GLU A 82 3.87 2.40 1.16
CA GLU A 82 3.61 3.76 0.68
C GLU A 82 2.50 4.47 1.47
N ILE A 83 1.38 3.78 1.70
CA ILE A 83 0.28 4.31 2.53
C ILE A 83 0.72 4.47 4.00
N SER A 84 1.51 3.52 4.51
CA SER A 84 2.07 3.59 5.87
C SER A 84 3.00 4.80 6.05
N ASP A 85 3.76 5.16 5.03
CA ASP A 85 4.65 6.32 5.06
C ASP A 85 3.87 7.63 5.12
N ILE A 86 2.78 7.76 4.34
CA ILE A 86 1.84 8.89 4.45
C ILE A 86 1.31 9.01 5.89
N ASN A 87 0.82 7.91 6.45
CA ASN A 87 0.30 7.88 7.81
C ASN A 87 1.36 8.30 8.85
N THR A 88 2.59 7.78 8.72
CA THR A 88 3.68 8.06 9.66
C THR A 88 4.14 9.53 9.58
N LYS A 89 4.19 10.10 8.37
CA LYS A 89 4.47 11.54 8.17
C LYS A 89 3.42 12.41 8.86
N ILE A 90 2.14 12.08 8.71
CA ILE A 90 1.04 12.79 9.41
C ILE A 90 1.18 12.65 10.93
N LEU A 91 1.36 11.42 11.43
CA LEU A 91 1.49 11.14 12.86
C LEU A 91 2.63 11.94 13.52
N LYS A 92 3.81 11.98 12.88
CA LYS A 92 4.96 12.72 13.38
C LYS A 92 4.63 14.20 13.59
N ASN A 93 3.95 14.83 12.63
CA ASN A 93 3.61 16.25 12.72
C ASN A 93 2.54 16.54 13.80
N TYR A 94 1.61 15.61 14.04
CA TYR A 94 0.71 15.73 15.18
C TYR A 94 1.45 15.66 16.51
N LYS A 95 2.41 14.73 16.66
CA LYS A 95 3.23 14.64 17.87
C LYS A 95 4.02 15.92 18.11
N ASP A 96 4.71 16.42 17.08
CA ASP A 96 5.51 17.65 17.17
C ASP A 96 4.66 18.86 17.60
N ARG A 97 3.42 18.98 17.11
CA ARG A 97 2.49 20.03 17.55
C ARG A 97 2.04 19.90 19.00
N ILE A 98 1.72 18.68 19.45
CA ILE A 98 1.31 18.43 20.83
C ILE A 98 2.47 18.78 21.78
N GLU A 99 3.69 18.32 21.46
CA GLU A 99 4.89 18.57 22.25
C GLU A 99 5.30 20.05 22.23
N GLY A 100 5.17 20.73 21.09
CA GLY A 100 5.41 22.17 20.95
C GLY A 100 4.47 23.00 21.82
N ASN A 101 3.17 22.69 21.80
CA ASN A 101 2.16 23.35 22.64
C ASN A 101 2.39 23.14 24.14
N THR A 102 3.09 22.07 24.54
CA THR A 102 3.36 21.76 25.95
C THR A 102 4.55 22.56 26.50
N LYS A 103 5.41 23.12 25.64
CA LYS A 103 6.58 23.91 26.04
C LYS A 103 6.32 25.41 26.19
N GLU A 104 5.17 25.90 25.74
CA GLU A 104 4.76 27.32 25.82
C GLU A 104 3.87 27.64 27.04
N ILE A 105 3.78 26.74 28.03
CA ILE A 105 2.96 26.89 29.25
C ILE A 105 3.85 26.96 30.49
#